data_AF-A0A838EBZ3-F1
#
_entry.id   AF-A0A838EBZ3-F1
#
_cell.length_a   1.000
_cell.length_b   1.000
_cell.length_c   1.000
_cell.angle_alpha   90.00
_cell.angle_beta   90.00
_cell.angle_gamma   90.00
#
_symmetry.space_group_name_H-M   'P 1'
#
loop_
_entity.id
_entity.type
_entity.pdbx_description
1 polymer ?
#
loop_
_entity_poly.entity_id
_entity_poly.type
_entity_poly.pdbx_seq_one_letter_code
_entity_poly.pdbx_strand_id
1 'polypeptide(L)'
;MITVVKQNALGEARVHYQGEIIERSPRMVVIRAYWTFPARDLGYTDFQVGDRFIEYYYADRWFNIFDIASAGGERKGWYCNIAQPAVLFDDRIEQ
;
A
#
# COMPACT_ATOMS: atom_id res chain seq x y z
N MET A 1 12.26 6.62 4.05
CA MET A 1 10.95 7.06 3.52
C MET A 1 10.93 6.77 2.03
N ILE A 2 9.78 6.38 1.48
CA ILE A 2 9.57 6.08 0.06
C ILE A 2 8.19 6.59 -0.35
N THR A 3 8.07 7.11 -1.57
CA THR A 3 6.78 7.58 -2.10
C THR A 3 6.04 6.42 -2.77
N VAL A 4 4.79 6.18 -2.42
CA VAL A 4 3.90 5.31 -3.20
C VAL A 4 3.08 6.18 -4.13
N VAL A 5 3.05 5.81 -5.40
CA VAL A 5 2.23 6.42 -6.45
C VAL A 5 1.22 5.39 -6.91
N LYS A 6 -0.04 5.58 -6.52
CA LYS A 6 -1.14 4.74 -7.00
C LYS A 6 -1.56 5.17 -8.39
N GLN A 7 -1.59 4.22 -9.32
CA GLN A 7 -1.99 4.46 -10.70
C GLN A 7 -3.36 3.86 -11.00
N ASN A 8 -4.03 4.37 -12.03
CA ASN A 8 -5.19 3.69 -12.61
C ASN A 8 -4.74 2.65 -13.66
N ALA A 9 -5.70 1.98 -14.29
CA ALA A 9 -5.42 0.96 -15.32
C ALA A 9 -4.69 1.50 -16.58
N LEU A 10 -4.59 2.81 -16.76
CA LEU A 10 -3.85 3.45 -17.86
C LEU A 10 -2.43 3.88 -17.43
N GLY A 11 -2.01 3.63 -16.20
CA GLY A 11 -0.73 4.08 -15.64
C GLY A 11 -0.71 5.53 -15.18
N GLU A 12 -1.87 6.21 -15.13
CA GLU A 12 -1.95 7.60 -14.70
C GLU A 12 -1.99 7.68 -13.17
N ALA A 13 -1.13 8.53 -12.59
CA ALA A 13 -1.09 8.74 -11.14
C ALA A 13 -2.43 9.31 -10.61
N ARG A 14 -2.89 8.74 -9.49
CA ARG A 14 -4.15 9.10 -8.82
C ARG A 14 -3.95 9.56 -7.38
N VAL A 15 -3.11 8.88 -6.64
CA VAL A 15 -2.86 9.18 -5.22
C VAL A 15 -1.38 9.00 -4.92
N HIS A 16 -0.83 9.89 -4.09
CA HIS A 16 0.53 9.81 -3.60
C HIS A 16 0.52 9.82 -2.07
N TYR A 17 1.34 8.97 -1.45
CA TYR A 17 1.55 8.97 -0.01
C TYR A 17 2.94 8.47 0.35
N GLN A 18 3.34 8.72 1.60
CA GLN A 18 4.64 8.32 2.11
C GLN A 18 4.54 7.02 2.91
N GLY A 19 5.59 6.20 2.80
CA GLY A 19 5.79 5.01 3.60
C GLY A 19 7.20 4.91 4.15
N GLU A 20 7.35 4.14 5.21
CA GLU A 20 8.64 3.70 5.76
C GLU A 20 8.98 2.33 5.17
N ILE A 21 10.18 2.16 4.61
CA ILE A 21 10.62 0.85 4.11
C ILE A 21 10.91 -0.06 5.31
N ILE A 22 10.29 -1.24 5.34
CA ILE A 22 10.58 -2.32 6.29
C ILE A 22 11.56 -3.32 5.67
N GLU A 23 11.34 -3.67 4.41
CA GLU A 23 12.16 -4.64 3.68
C GLU A 23 12.26 -4.22 2.22
N ARG A 24 13.42 -4.45 1.60
CA ARG A 24 13.64 -4.23 0.18
C ARG A 24 14.52 -5.33 -0.39
N SER A 25 14.09 -5.86 -1.52
CA SER A 25 14.84 -6.78 -2.37
C SER A 25 14.70 -6.33 -3.83
N PRO A 26 15.43 -6.95 -4.77
CA PRO A 26 15.28 -6.64 -6.20
C PRO A 26 13.87 -6.87 -6.77
N ARG A 27 13.02 -7.67 -6.10
CA ARG A 27 11.69 -8.06 -6.61
C ARG A 27 10.54 -7.63 -5.71
N MET A 28 10.82 -7.09 -4.53
CA MET A 28 9.78 -6.75 -3.55
C MET A 28 10.21 -5.58 -2.69
N VAL A 29 9.27 -4.69 -2.38
CA VAL A 29 9.41 -3.72 -1.28
C VAL A 29 8.24 -3.90 -0.33
N VAL A 30 8.55 -3.97 0.96
CA VAL A 30 7.56 -3.93 2.04
C VAL A 30 7.66 -2.60 2.75
N ILE A 31 6.54 -1.93 2.92
CA ILE A 31 6.48 -0.63 3.60
C ILE A 31 5.49 -0.65 4.76
N ARG A 32 5.72 0.24 5.72
CA ARG A 32 4.72 0.69 6.68
C ARG A 32 4.15 2.01 6.21
N ALA A 33 2.83 2.12 6.11
CA ALA A 33 2.14 3.37 5.87
C ALA A 33 0.99 3.53 6.88
N TYR A 34 0.48 4.75 6.96
CA TYR A 34 -0.67 5.08 7.80
C TYR A 34 -1.74 5.72 6.95
N TRP A 35 -2.99 5.34 7.17
CA TRP A 35 -4.13 5.96 6.51
C TRP A 35 -4.27 7.40 7.00
N THR A 36 -4.09 8.35 6.09
CA THR A 36 -4.17 9.81 6.36
C THR A 36 -5.31 10.49 5.63
N PHE A 37 -6.03 9.74 4.79
CA PHE A 37 -7.21 10.22 4.07
C PHE A 37 -8.45 10.21 4.97
N PRO A 38 -9.54 10.90 4.58
CA PRO A 38 -10.82 10.75 5.25
C PRO A 38 -11.21 9.27 5.40
N ALA A 39 -11.94 8.97 6.48
CA ALA A 39 -12.39 7.60 6.74
C ALA A 39 -13.20 7.06 5.56
N ARG A 40 -12.97 5.79 5.22
CA ARG A 40 -13.58 5.15 4.06
C ARG A 40 -14.20 3.81 4.46
N ASP A 41 -15.51 3.73 4.32
CA ASP A 41 -16.27 2.49 4.47
C ASP A 41 -16.31 1.74 3.13
N LEU A 42 -15.94 0.46 3.16
CA LEU A 42 -15.95 -0.44 2.01
C LEU A 42 -17.07 -1.51 2.12
N GLY A 43 -17.87 -1.49 3.18
CA GLY A 43 -18.97 -2.43 3.46
C GLY A 43 -18.53 -3.76 4.07
N TYR A 44 -17.29 -4.20 3.83
CA TYR A 44 -16.68 -5.39 4.45
C TYR A 44 -15.53 -5.05 5.42
N THR A 45 -15.05 -3.81 5.38
CA THR A 45 -14.08 -3.23 6.31
C THR A 45 -14.12 -1.71 6.18
N ASP A 46 -13.56 -1.00 7.15
CA ASP A 46 -13.42 0.44 7.14
C ASP A 46 -11.95 0.84 7.35
N PHE A 47 -11.50 1.85 6.63
CA PHE A 47 -10.21 2.50 6.83
C PHE A 47 -10.41 3.79 7.60
N GLN A 48 -9.70 3.93 8.72
CA GLN A 48 -9.77 5.07 9.63
C GLN A 48 -8.42 5.79 9.66
N VAL A 49 -8.45 7.09 9.95
CA VAL A 49 -7.22 7.87 10.12
C VAL A 49 -6.37 7.23 11.21
N GLY A 50 -5.11 6.95 10.90
CA GLY A 50 -4.15 6.30 11.81
C GLY A 50 -4.13 4.78 11.73
N ASP A 51 -5.02 4.13 10.96
CA ASP A 51 -4.87 2.72 10.65
C ASP A 51 -3.51 2.47 10.00
N ARG A 52 -2.85 1.40 10.45
CA ARG A 52 -1.52 1.01 9.99
C ARG A 52 -1.64 -0.05 8.90
N PHE A 53 -0.93 0.20 7.81
CA PHE A 53 -0.83 -0.70 6.66
C PHE A 53 0.60 -1.21 6.58
N ILE A 54 0.79 -2.53 6.56
CA ILE A 54 2.01 -3.15 6.03
C ILE A 54 1.70 -3.55 4.60
N GLU A 55 2.38 -2.93 3.66
CA GLU A 55 2.09 -3.06 2.24
C GLU A 55 3.21 -3.81 1.53
N TYR A 56 2.85 -4.85 0.80
CA TYR A 56 3.75 -5.73 0.07
C TYR A 56 3.62 -5.47 -1.42
N TYR A 57 4.64 -4.86 -2.02
CA TYR A 57 4.71 -4.56 -3.44
C TYR A 57 5.66 -5.51 -4.14
N TYR A 58 5.23 -6.09 -5.25
CA TYR A 58 6.01 -7.07 -6.02
C TYR A 58 6.25 -6.58 -7.45
N ALA A 59 7.47 -6.73 -7.95
CA ALA A 59 7.83 -6.40 -9.33
C ALA A 59 7.46 -7.50 -10.34
N ASP A 60 7.08 -8.68 -9.85
CA ASP A 60 6.80 -9.87 -10.68
C ASP A 60 5.45 -10.56 -10.37
N ARG A 61 4.55 -9.90 -9.62
CA ARG A 61 3.22 -10.43 -9.31
C ARG A 61 2.12 -9.43 -9.64
N TRP A 62 0.99 -9.93 -10.09
CA TRP A 62 -0.18 -9.14 -10.51
C TRP A 62 -1.11 -8.79 -9.34
N PHE A 63 -0.51 -8.46 -8.20
CA PHE A 63 -1.22 -8.00 -7.03
C PHE A 63 -0.27 -7.31 -6.06
N ASN A 64 -0.85 -6.59 -5.11
CA ASN A 64 -0.19 -6.26 -3.86
C ASN A 64 -1.06 -6.71 -2.68
N ILE A 65 -0.44 -6.80 -1.51
CA ILE A 65 -1.13 -7.24 -0.29
C ILE A 65 -0.95 -6.17 0.77
N PHE A 66 -1.99 -5.88 1.54
CA PHE A 66 -1.96 -5.06 2.74
C PHE A 66 -2.35 -5.89 3.96
N ASP A 67 -1.51 -5.87 5.00
CA ASP A 67 -1.89 -6.28 6.35
C ASP A 67 -2.29 -5.03 7.15
N ILE A 68 -3.56 -4.97 7.53
CA ILE A 68 -4.19 -3.76 8.06
C ILE A 68 -4.49 -3.96 9.54
N ALA A 69 -4.05 -3.00 10.36
CA ALA A 69 -4.37 -2.92 11.77
C ALA A 69 -4.94 -1.55 12.13
N SER A 70 -5.83 -1.51 13.12
CA SER A 70 -6.34 -0.27 13.68
C SER A 70 -5.22 0.57 14.30
N ALA A 71 -5.49 1.85 14.58
CA ALA A 71 -4.56 2.70 15.32
C ALA A 71 -4.18 2.12 16.70
N GLY A 72 -5.06 1.30 17.30
CA GLY A 72 -4.81 0.57 18.55
C GLY A 72 -3.99 -0.73 18.37
N GLY A 73 -3.68 -1.13 17.14
CA GLY A 73 -2.88 -2.31 16.82
C GLY A 73 -3.68 -3.59 16.56
N GLU A 74 -5.00 -3.56 16.63
CA GLU A 74 -5.85 -4.72 16.35
C GLU A 74 -5.91 -4.99 14.84
N ARG A 75 -5.61 -6.21 14.40
CA ARG A 75 -5.65 -6.56 12.96
C ARG A 75 -7.10 -6.52 12.46
N LYS A 76 -7.36 -5.65 11.48
CA LYS A 76 -8.64 -5.56 10.76
C LYS A 76 -8.75 -6.65 9.69
N GLY A 77 -7.63 -7.00 9.05
CA GLY A 77 -7.59 -8.08 8.05
C GLY A 77 -6.49 -7.92 7.03
N TRP A 78 -6.56 -8.74 6.00
CA TRP A 78 -5.69 -8.68 4.82
C TRP A 78 -6.49 -8.21 3.61
N TYR A 79 -5.90 -7.34 2.81
CA TYR A 79 -6.51 -6.79 1.60
C TYR A 79 -5.59 -7.03 0.41
N CYS A 80 -6.14 -7.47 -0.72
CA CYS A 80 -5.38 -7.73 -1.94
C CYS A 80 -5.90 -6.84 -3.07
N ASN A 81 -5.07 -5.95 -3.62
CA ASN A 81 -5.41 -5.33 -4.89
C ASN A 81 -4.92 -6.25 -6.01
N ILE A 82 -5.80 -6.57 -6.95
CA ILE A 82 -5.40 -7.15 -8.23
C ILE A 82 -4.99 -5.99 -9.14
N ALA A 83 -3.73 -5.96 -9.55
CA ALA A 83 -3.12 -4.85 -10.27
C ALA A 83 -1.96 -5.34 -11.14
N GLN A 84 -1.39 -4.48 -11.98
CA GLN A 84 -0.13 -4.81 -12.67
C GLN A 84 1.02 -4.90 -11.66
N PRO A 85 2.13 -5.60 -11.99
CA PRO A 85 3.32 -5.59 -11.15
C PRO A 85 3.84 -4.17 -10.89
N ALA A 86 4.32 -3.92 -9.67
CA ALA A 86 4.81 -2.61 -9.28
C ALA A 86 6.16 -2.30 -9.92
N VAL A 87 6.37 -1.05 -10.33
CA VAL A 87 7.69 -0.56 -10.73
C VAL A 87 8.40 0.01 -9.51
N LEU A 88 9.56 -0.56 -9.19
CA LEU A 88 10.31 -0.25 -7.96
C LEU A 88 11.50 0.64 -8.30
N PHE A 89 11.46 1.90 -7.88
CA PHE A 89 12.58 2.85 -7.95
C PHE A 89 13.23 2.98 -6.57
N ASP A 90 14.36 3.68 -6.49
CA ASP A 90 15.05 3.91 -5.20
C ASP A 90 14.22 4.77 -4.23
N ASP A 91 13.49 5.75 -4.76
CA ASP A 91 12.74 6.74 -4.00
C ASP A 91 11.21 6.57 -4.07
N ARG A 92 10.71 5.71 -4.95
CA ARG A 92 9.26 5.48 -5.11
C ARG A 92 8.88 4.10 -5.60
N ILE A 93 7.61 3.78 -5.38
CA ILE A 93 6.89 2.61 -5.91
C ILE A 93 5.75 3.15 -6.76
N GLU A 94 5.60 2.63 -7.98
CA GLU A 94 4.47 2.94 -8.85
C GLU A 94 3.62 1.68 -9.05
N GLN A 95 2.32 1.76 -8.75
CA GLN A 95 1.35 0.69 -9.01
C GLN A 95 -0.11 1.16 -8.98
#